data_AF-Q8ZZ72-F1
#
_entry.id   AF-Q8ZZ72-F1
#
_cell.length_a   1.000
_cell.length_b   1.000
_cell.length_c   1.000
_cell.angle_alpha   90.00
_cell.angle_beta   90.00
_cell.angle_gamma   90.00
#
_symmetry.space_group_name_H-M   'P 1'
#
loop_
_entity.id
_entity.type
_entity.pdbx_description
1 polymer ?
#
loop_
_entity_poly.entity_id
_entity_poly.type
_entity_poly.pdbx_seq_one_letter_code
_entity_poly.pdbx_strand_id
1 'polypeptide(L)'
;MLKTRVEIAERNLAEAREYAAKGNPVQASEKLYRAVEECIKALAEKHKTPQLEIVRKRGRWDTWLLGQAATDLSKMLGEERIKHTWAVAYDVHVWASTRLSTE
;
A
#
# COMPACT_ATOMS: atom_id res chain seq x y z
N MET A 1 -12.60 -10.71 5.43
CA MET A 1 -11.84 -9.45 5.24
C MET A 1 -10.42 -9.71 4.77
N LEU A 2 -9.58 -10.42 5.52
CA LEU A 2 -8.19 -10.68 5.12
C LEU A 2 -8.02 -11.30 3.72
N LYS A 3 -8.74 -12.39 3.43
CA LYS A 3 -8.72 -13.04 2.10
C LYS A 3 -9.09 -12.07 0.98
N THR A 4 -10.15 -11.30 1.17
CA THR A 4 -10.61 -10.26 0.22
C THR A 4 -9.56 -9.18 -0.01
N ARG A 5 -8.82 -8.76 1.03
CA ARG A 5 -7.75 -7.77 0.87
C ARG A 5 -6.58 -8.32 0.05
N VAL A 6 -6.21 -9.58 0.29
CA VAL A 6 -5.15 -10.25 -0.49
C VAL A 6 -5.57 -10.39 -1.96
N GLU A 7 -6.81 -10.80 -2.22
CA GLU A 7 -7.36 -10.88 -3.59
C GLU A 7 -7.33 -9.51 -4.30
N ILE A 8 -7.69 -8.43 -3.61
CA ILE A 8 -7.61 -7.07 -4.15
C ILE A 8 -6.15 -6.67 -4.42
N ALA A 9 -5.23 -7.01 -3.52
CA ALA A 9 -3.80 -6.71 -3.69
C ALA A 9 -3.22 -7.45 -4.91
N GLU A 10 -3.54 -8.73 -5.08
CA GLU A 10 -3.12 -9.55 -6.23
C GLU A 10 -3.67 -8.98 -7.54
N ARG A 11 -4.96 -8.61 -7.58
CA ARG A 11 -5.56 -7.97 -8.76
C ARG A 11 -4.87 -6.65 -9.10
N ASN A 12 -4.66 -5.77 -8.13
CA ASN A 12 -3.96 -4.51 -8.36
C ASN A 12 -2.53 -4.75 -8.85
N LEU A 13 -1.82 -5.74 -8.32
CA LEU A 13 -0.47 -6.08 -8.79
C LEU A 13 -0.48 -6.59 -10.24
N ALA A 14 -1.46 -7.40 -10.62
CA ALA A 14 -1.61 -7.85 -12.01
C ALA A 14 -1.87 -6.66 -12.96
N GLU A 15 -2.83 -5.80 -12.61
CA GLU A 15 -3.14 -4.59 -13.38
C GLU A 15 -1.92 -3.66 -13.48
N ALA A 16 -1.15 -3.49 -12.39
CA ALA A 16 0.07 -2.70 -12.40
C ALA A 16 1.08 -3.20 -13.45
N ARG A 17 1.25 -4.53 -13.55
CA ARG A 17 2.15 -5.14 -14.54
C ARG A 17 1.65 -4.91 -15.97
N GLU A 18 0.34 -5.00 -16.19
CA GLU A 18 -0.24 -4.70 -17.49
C GLU A 18 -0.04 -3.24 -17.91
N TYR A 19 -0.27 -2.28 -17.01
CA TYR A 19 -0.04 -0.86 -17.29
C TYR A 19 1.44 -0.57 -17.54
N ALA A 20 2.34 -1.18 -16.76
CA ALA A 20 3.78 -1.05 -16.98
C ALA A 20 4.20 -1.59 -18.37
N ALA A 21 3.69 -2.76 -18.77
CA ALA A 21 3.95 -3.34 -20.09
C ALA A 21 3.39 -2.49 -21.24
N LYS A 22 2.30 -1.75 -21.01
CA LYS A 22 1.70 -0.80 -21.95
C LYS A 22 2.40 0.58 -21.95
N GLY A 23 3.47 0.76 -21.19
CA GLY A 23 4.17 2.04 -21.09
C GLY A 23 3.37 3.13 -20.37
N ASN A 24 2.45 2.75 -19.46
CA ASN A 24 1.67 3.69 -18.66
C ASN A 24 2.16 3.70 -17.20
N PRO A 25 3.25 4.44 -16.90
CA PRO A 25 3.87 4.45 -15.57
C PRO A 25 2.95 5.04 -14.49
N VAL A 26 2.12 6.03 -14.82
CA VAL A 26 1.19 6.66 -13.86
C VAL A 26 0.13 5.69 -13.36
N GLN A 27 -0.50 4.94 -14.27
CA GLN A 27 -1.47 3.91 -13.86
C GLN A 27 -0.78 2.73 -13.17
N ALA A 28 0.41 2.34 -13.62
CA ALA A 28 1.18 1.29 -12.96
C ALA A 28 1.52 1.66 -11.50
N SER A 29 2.00 2.87 -11.25
CA SER A 29 2.33 3.35 -9.89
C SER A 29 1.11 3.42 -8.98
N GLU A 30 -0.04 3.87 -9.50
CA GLU A 30 -1.29 3.92 -8.75
C GLU A 30 -1.71 2.52 -8.29
N LYS A 31 -1.63 1.54 -9.19
CA LYS A 31 -1.99 0.15 -8.89
C LYS A 31 -1.01 -0.51 -7.93
N LEU A 32 0.29 -0.25 -8.05
CA LEU A 32 1.29 -0.72 -7.08
C LEU A 32 1.02 -0.16 -5.67
N TYR A 33 0.75 1.14 -5.56
CA TYR A 33 0.41 1.76 -4.28
C TYR A 33 -0.82 1.11 -3.64
N ARG A 34 -1.89 0.89 -4.41
CA ARG A 34 -3.10 0.21 -3.91
C ARG A 34 -2.85 -1.23 -3.48
N ALA A 35 -2.00 -1.97 -4.21
CA ALA A 35 -1.64 -3.33 -3.84
C ALA A 35 -0.93 -3.36 -2.47
N VAL A 36 0.04 -2.47 -2.27
CA VAL A 36 0.78 -2.36 -1.01
C VAL A 36 -0.12 -1.88 0.13
N GLU A 37 -1.01 -0.91 -0.13
CA GLU A 37 -1.99 -0.43 0.84
C GLU A 37 -2.87 -1.58 1.37
N GLU A 38 -3.42 -2.42 0.49
CA GLU A 38 -4.24 -3.56 0.93
C GLU A 38 -3.44 -4.64 1.68
N CYS A 39 -2.18 -4.87 1.30
CA CYS A 39 -1.27 -5.74 2.05
C CYS A 39 -1.02 -5.23 3.48
N ILE A 40 -0.76 -3.93 3.67
CA ILE A 40 -0.58 -3.33 4.99
C ILE A 40 -1.86 -3.43 5.82
N LYS A 41 -3.03 -3.15 5.23
CA LYS A 41 -4.32 -3.31 5.92
C LYS A 41 -4.57 -4.76 6.34
N ALA A 42 -4.26 -5.72 5.47
CA ALA A 42 -4.40 -7.15 5.77
C ALA A 42 -3.47 -7.57 6.92
N LEU A 43 -2.21 -7.15 6.91
CA LEU A 43 -1.26 -7.40 7.99
C LEU A 43 -1.71 -6.74 9.30
N ALA A 44 -2.19 -5.50 9.24
CA ALA A 44 -2.71 -4.78 10.40
C ALA A 44 -3.89 -5.52 11.04
N GLU A 45 -4.86 -5.99 10.22
CA GLU A 45 -5.98 -6.83 10.68
C GLU A 45 -5.51 -8.16 11.28
N LYS A 46 -4.57 -8.85 10.62
CA LYS A 46 -4.04 -10.15 11.07
C LYS A 46 -3.37 -10.04 12.43
N HIS A 47 -2.56 -9.01 12.61
CA HIS A 47 -1.75 -8.82 13.81
C HIS A 47 -2.38 -7.86 14.82
N LYS A 48 -3.61 -7.39 14.56
CA LYS A 48 -4.40 -6.52 15.44
C LYS A 48 -3.63 -5.29 15.90
N THR A 49 -3.02 -4.57 14.95
CA THR A 49 -2.18 -3.42 15.28
C THR A 49 -3.03 -2.28 15.89
N PRO A 50 -2.45 -1.44 16.77
CA PRO A 50 -3.20 -0.38 17.47
C PRO A 50 -3.84 0.65 16.52
N GLN A 51 -3.34 0.79 15.30
CA GLN A 51 -3.90 1.68 14.27
C GLN A 51 -5.35 1.33 13.91
N LEU A 52 -5.76 0.07 14.06
CA LEU A 52 -7.14 -0.35 13.78
C LEU A 52 -8.16 0.40 14.65
N GLU A 53 -7.82 0.73 15.89
CA GLU A 53 -8.71 1.51 16.77
C GLU A 53 -8.87 2.95 16.28
N ILE A 54 -7.80 3.53 15.74
CA ILE A 54 -7.86 4.87 15.15
C ILE A 54 -8.69 4.84 13.87
N VAL A 55 -8.50 3.81 13.03
CA VAL A 55 -9.27 3.61 11.80
C VAL A 55 -10.75 3.39 12.10
N ARG A 56 -11.10 2.62 13.14
CA ARG A 56 -12.49 2.42 13.58
C ARG A 56 -13.16 3.73 13.96
N LYS A 57 -12.45 4.62 14.67
CA LYS A 57 -12.97 5.94 15.07
C LYS A 57 -13.09 6.90 13.88
N ARG A 58 -12.17 6.85 12.92
CA ARG A 58 -12.13 7.76 11.76
C ARG A 58 -12.92 7.27 10.56
N GLY A 59 -13.22 5.98 10.47
CA GLY A 59 -13.87 5.33 9.32
C GLY A 59 -12.98 5.18 8.08
N ARG A 60 -11.68 5.54 8.14
CA ARG A 60 -10.77 5.50 6.99
C ARG A 60 -9.32 5.27 7.39
N TRP A 61 -8.53 4.76 6.44
CA TRP A 61 -7.08 4.73 6.52
C TRP A 61 -6.51 6.03 5.93
N ASP A 62 -5.73 6.75 6.73
CA ASP A 62 -4.91 7.84 6.24
C ASP A 62 -3.53 7.32 5.84
N THR A 63 -2.86 7.96 4.89
CA THR A 63 -1.50 7.60 4.45
C THR A 63 -0.51 7.54 5.62
N TRP A 64 -0.58 8.49 6.55
CA TRP A 64 0.29 8.49 7.73
C TRP A 64 0.01 7.30 8.67
N LEU A 65 -1.26 6.85 8.78
CA LEU A 65 -1.63 5.66 9.56
C LEU A 65 -1.09 4.39 8.91
N LEU A 66 -1.12 4.30 7.58
CA LEU A 66 -0.54 3.19 6.84
C LEU A 66 0.98 3.13 7.04
N GLY A 67 1.66 4.28 6.99
CA GLY A 67 3.09 4.35 7.28
C GLY A 67 3.47 3.97 8.71
N GLN A 68 2.66 4.39 9.69
CA GLN A 68 2.83 3.98 11.08
C GLN A 68 2.60 2.47 11.23
N ALA A 69 1.54 1.93 10.64
CA ALA A 69 1.25 0.49 10.68
C ALA A 69 2.38 -0.32 10.02
N ALA A 70 2.89 0.09 8.86
CA ALA A 70 4.00 -0.57 8.19
C ALA A 70 5.27 -0.58 9.05
N THR A 71 5.56 0.52 9.74
CA THR A 71 6.70 0.62 10.67
C THR A 71 6.54 -0.31 11.87
N ASP A 72 5.36 -0.34 12.49
CA ASP A 72 5.11 -1.18 13.66
C ASP A 72 5.06 -2.67 13.29
N LEU A 73 4.48 -3.00 12.12
CA LEU A 73 4.47 -4.35 11.56
C LEU A 73 5.89 -4.85 11.24
N SER A 74 6.75 -4.00 10.65
CA SER A 74 8.17 -4.34 10.42
C SER A 74 8.85 -4.77 11.72
N LYS A 75 8.73 -3.94 12.77
CA LYS A 75 9.34 -4.21 14.07
C LYS A 75 8.79 -5.48 14.72
N MET A 76 7.46 -5.63 14.71
CA MET A 76 6.78 -6.76 15.33
C MET A 76 7.11 -8.10 14.65
N LEU A 77 7.34 -8.10 13.34
CA LEU A 77 7.62 -9.30 12.55
C LEU A 77 9.12 -9.51 12.28
N GLY A 78 9.98 -8.56 12.66
CA GLY A 78 11.41 -8.59 12.33
C GLY A 78 11.67 -8.50 10.83
N GLU A 79 10.82 -7.80 10.07
CA GLU A 79 10.84 -7.79 8.61
C GLU A 79 10.84 -6.35 8.05
N GLU A 80 12.04 -5.79 7.84
CA GLU A 80 12.20 -4.40 7.39
C GLU A 80 11.66 -4.17 5.97
N ARG A 81 11.51 -5.23 5.16
CA ARG A 81 10.90 -5.11 3.83
C ARG A 81 9.48 -4.57 3.89
N ILE A 82 8.72 -4.77 4.97
CA ILE A 82 7.36 -4.24 5.11
C ILE A 82 7.38 -2.71 5.07
N LYS A 83 8.19 -2.10 5.92
CA LYS A 83 8.33 -0.63 6.00
C LYS A 83 8.95 -0.07 4.73
N HIS A 84 10.00 -0.71 4.21
CA HIS A 84 10.67 -0.26 3.00
C HIS A 84 9.72 -0.30 1.78
N THR A 85 8.93 -1.37 1.64
CA THR A 85 7.97 -1.50 0.53
C THR A 85 6.90 -0.40 0.58
N TRP A 86 6.38 -0.08 1.77
CA TRP A 86 5.46 1.04 1.94
C TRP A 86 6.07 2.37 1.50
N ALA A 87 7.31 2.66 1.93
CA ALA A 87 8.00 3.90 1.58
C ALA A 87 8.19 4.03 0.07
N VAL A 88 8.70 2.99 -0.60
CA VAL A 88 8.89 2.99 -2.05
C VAL A 88 7.56 3.14 -2.80
N ALA A 89 6.52 2.44 -2.37
CA ALA A 89 5.21 2.53 -3.01
C ALA A 89 4.60 3.94 -2.91
N TYR A 90 4.75 4.59 -1.75
CA TYR A 90 4.33 5.97 -1.55
C TYR A 90 5.12 6.94 -2.44
N ASP A 91 6.45 6.83 -2.44
CA ASP A 91 7.32 7.70 -3.23
C ASP A 91 7.02 7.59 -4.72
N VAL A 92 6.92 6.36 -5.25
CA VAL A 92 6.64 6.12 -6.67
C VAL A 92 5.26 6.67 -7.06
N HIS A 93 4.24 6.53 -6.22
CA HIS A 93 2.92 7.10 -6.46
C HIS A 93 2.93 8.64 -6.47
N VAL A 94 3.61 9.26 -5.50
CA VAL A 94 3.73 10.73 -5.43
C VAL A 94 4.52 11.28 -6.62
N TRP A 95 5.63 10.64 -6.97
CA TRP A 95 6.48 11.07 -8.09
C TRP A 95 5.77 10.94 -9.43
N ALA A 96 5.10 9.81 -9.68
CA ALA A 96 4.38 9.61 -10.92
C ALA A 96 3.23 10.61 -11.08
N SER A 97 2.51 10.90 -9.99
CA SER A 97 1.47 11.92 -9.95
C SER A 97 1.99 13.32 -10.25
N THR A 98 3.13 13.70 -9.67
CA THR A 98 3.64 15.07 -9.73
C THR A 98 4.46 15.39 -10.99
N ARG A 99 5.12 14.41 -11.62
CA ARG A 99 6.07 14.67 -12.72
C ARG A 99 5.70 14.06 -14.07
N LEU A 100 4.94 12.97 -14.10
CA LEU A 100 4.57 12.28 -15.35
C LEU A 100 3.19 12.71 -15.89
N SER A 101 2.49 13.60 -15.18
CA SER A 101 1.21 14.19 -15.59
C SER A 101 1.38 15.51 -16.37
N THR A 102 2.62 16.02 -16.47
CA THR A 102 2.98 17.33 -17.01
C THR A 102 3.76 17.27 -18.32
N GLU A 103 4.00 16.07 -18.86
CA GLU A 103 4.60 15.81 -20.17
C GLU A 103 3.56 15.16 -21.09
#